data_AF-A0A0C1VS82-F1
#
_entry.id   AF-A0A0C1VS82-F1
#
_cell.length_a   1.000
_cell.length_b   1.000
_cell.length_c   1.000
_cell.angle_alpha   90.00
_cell.angle_beta   90.00
_cell.angle_gamma   90.00
#
_symmetry.space_group_name_H-M   'P 1'
#
loop_
_entity.id
_entity.type
_entity.pdbx_description
1 polymer ?
#
loop_
_entity_poly.entity_id
_entity_poly.type
_entity_poly.pdbx_seq_one_letter_code
_entity_poly.pdbx_strand_id
1 'polypeptide(L)'
;MLLQHVPFGLRIQDQTFVDVADVVRGKNCGCICPSCHTPLIARQGEEKQWHFAHASRKVEGTNKECDFSFFVSVRMMARQVIETGISIVLPEYRSSLTKQSKGKCFTEDFLVAKSSTILLDNVDKEVLFEKCIVDVMGRVSEFIFVIYFTHPNRPLPSELLTPHNRQCGVLEIKLDDTHHLFTRDKVSGTRQLDRLKDYLQNDIESKVWVFHPRYTQLEQEARERLSLKVSRYTPTPTPSFRNDQPRHRNPRNFELRLSNSWQPTTKITQLASAPRRSALFECIMCQCQWQVTLPSKPACPKCHSHLYASEISPR
;
A
#
# COMPACT_ATOMS: atom_id res chain seq x y z
N MET A 1 -1.12 -17.06 6.62
CA MET A 1 -0.60 -17.62 7.89
C MET A 1 -1.28 -16.87 9.02
N LEU A 2 -1.92 -17.59 9.95
CA LEU A 2 -2.53 -16.98 11.13
C LEU A 2 -1.43 -16.54 12.10
N LEU A 3 -1.21 -15.23 12.18
CA LEU A 3 -0.16 -14.63 13.00
C LEU A 3 -0.68 -14.45 14.43
N GLN A 4 -0.54 -15.51 15.24
CA GLN A 4 -0.92 -15.48 16.66
C GLN A 4 0.17 -14.92 17.58
N HIS A 5 1.36 -14.61 17.06
CA HIS A 5 2.49 -14.15 17.87
C HIS A 5 2.52 -12.63 17.96
N VAL A 6 2.54 -12.14 19.19
CA VAL A 6 2.55 -10.72 19.50
C VAL A 6 3.98 -10.31 19.89
N PRO A 7 4.67 -9.44 19.14
CA PRO A 7 6.03 -9.02 19.46
C PRO A 7 6.12 -8.12 20.70
N PHE A 8 5.11 -7.27 20.92
CA PHE A 8 5.10 -6.28 22.01
C PHE A 8 3.81 -6.35 22.84
N GLY A 9 3.97 -6.39 24.16
CA GLY A 9 2.86 -6.40 25.11
C GLY A 9 2.67 -5.03 25.74
N LEU A 10 1.44 -4.69 26.15
CA LEU A 10 1.19 -3.53 27.01
C LEU A 10 1.34 -3.96 28.48
N ARG A 11 2.33 -3.42 29.18
CA ARG A 11 2.54 -3.69 30.61
C ARG A 11 1.54 -2.87 31.44
N ILE A 12 0.74 -3.56 32.25
CA ILE A 12 -0.35 -2.91 33.00
C ILE A 12 0.18 -1.91 34.04
N GLN A 13 1.32 -2.24 34.68
CA GLN A 13 1.84 -1.47 35.81
C GLN A 13 2.11 0.00 35.49
N ASP A 14 2.66 0.28 34.32
CA ASP A 14 3.11 1.61 33.91
C ASP A 14 2.52 2.06 32.57
N GLN A 15 1.63 1.27 31.98
CA GLN A 15 0.99 1.54 30.69
C GLN A 15 2.00 1.74 29.55
N THR A 16 3.12 1.02 29.59
CA THR A 16 4.15 1.05 28.54
C THR A 16 4.11 -0.17 27.65
N PHE A 17 4.39 0.01 26.36
CA PHE A 17 4.65 -1.12 25.48
C PHE A 17 6.06 -1.64 25.73
N VAL A 18 6.21 -2.96 25.84
CA VAL A 18 7.48 -3.60 26.20
C VAL A 18 7.81 -4.76 25.27
N ASP A 19 9.11 -5.01 25.11
CA ASP A 19 9.62 -6.22 24.45
C ASP A 19 9.40 -7.43 25.37
N VAL A 20 9.20 -8.60 24.78
CA VAL A 20 9.18 -9.86 25.54
C VAL A 20 10.47 -10.10 26.31
N ALA A 21 11.60 -9.53 25.89
CA ALA A 21 12.87 -9.61 26.61
C ALA A 21 12.87 -8.86 27.95
N ASP A 22 11.97 -7.87 28.14
CA ASP A 22 11.99 -6.96 29.30
C ASP A 22 11.02 -7.38 30.42
N VAL A 23 10.47 -8.58 30.32
CA VAL A 23 9.43 -9.07 31.24
C VAL A 23 9.78 -10.43 31.80
N VAL A 24 9.18 -10.75 32.94
CA VAL A 24 9.31 -12.07 33.55
C VAL A 24 8.67 -13.13 32.65
N ARG A 25 9.33 -14.27 32.52
CA ARG A 25 8.86 -15.42 31.75
C ARG A 25 7.45 -15.87 32.17
N GLY A 26 6.64 -16.27 31.20
CA GLY A 26 5.36 -16.94 31.42
C GLY A 26 4.20 -15.98 31.73
N LYS A 27 3.25 -16.45 32.52
CA LYS A 27 1.99 -15.74 32.84
C LYS A 27 2.18 -14.54 33.77
N ASN A 28 3.31 -14.46 34.46
CA ASN A 28 3.60 -13.40 35.41
C ASN A 28 4.24 -12.17 34.73
N CYS A 29 4.25 -12.10 33.40
CA CYS A 29 4.81 -10.96 32.66
C CYS A 29 4.03 -9.65 32.86
N GLY A 30 2.80 -9.72 33.40
CA GLY A 30 1.98 -8.54 33.69
C GLY A 30 1.53 -7.76 32.46
N CYS A 31 1.53 -8.39 31.28
CA CYS A 31 1.21 -7.75 30.00
C CYS A 31 -0.15 -8.19 29.44
N ILE A 32 -0.80 -7.31 28.70
CA ILE A 32 -2.02 -7.58 27.92
C ILE A 32 -1.80 -7.30 26.43
N CYS A 33 -2.62 -7.93 25.59
CA CYS A 33 -2.63 -7.66 24.16
C CYS A 33 -3.14 -6.24 23.90
N PRO A 34 -2.43 -5.40 23.13
CA PRO A 34 -2.92 -4.06 22.81
C PRO A 34 -4.14 -4.03 21.88
N SER A 35 -4.47 -5.16 21.24
CA SER A 35 -5.64 -5.28 20.36
C SER A 35 -6.88 -5.77 21.10
N CYS A 36 -6.80 -6.90 21.82
CA CYS A 36 -7.96 -7.53 22.44
C CYS A 36 -7.97 -7.45 23.97
N HIS A 37 -6.96 -6.81 24.58
CA HIS A 37 -6.78 -6.67 26.03
C HIS A 37 -6.70 -7.99 26.81
N THR A 38 -6.63 -9.14 26.13
CA THR A 38 -6.47 -10.44 26.78
C THR A 38 -5.07 -10.55 27.39
N PRO A 39 -4.93 -11.10 28.61
CA PRO A 39 -3.63 -11.35 29.22
C PRO A 39 -2.68 -12.15 28.32
N LEU A 40 -1.42 -11.76 28.32
CA LEU A 40 -0.37 -12.38 27.54
C LEU A 40 0.48 -13.33 28.42
N ILE A 41 1.16 -14.25 27.75
CA ILE A 41 2.17 -15.16 28.29
C ILE A 41 3.47 -14.87 27.55
N ALA A 42 4.50 -14.45 28.28
CA ALA A 42 5.84 -14.28 27.71
C ALA A 42 6.47 -15.65 27.42
N ARG A 43 6.57 -16.03 26.15
CA ARG A 43 7.20 -17.27 25.70
C ARG A 43 8.67 -17.00 25.40
N GLN A 44 9.49 -17.16 26.43
CA GLN A 44 10.95 -17.10 26.33
C GLN A 44 11.50 -18.54 26.39
N GLY A 45 12.39 -18.90 25.47
CA GLY A 45 13.01 -20.22 25.39
C GLY A 45 14.12 -20.27 24.33
N GLU A 46 14.86 -21.38 24.29
CA GLU A 46 16.07 -21.49 23.46
C GLU A 46 15.79 -21.89 22.00
N GLU A 47 14.65 -22.52 21.73
CA GLU A 47 14.35 -23.12 20.43
C GLU A 47 13.63 -22.17 19.45
N LYS A 48 12.71 -21.35 19.97
CA LYS A 48 11.82 -20.49 19.20
C LYS A 48 12.07 -19.03 19.54
N GLN A 49 11.90 -18.15 18.55
CA GLN A 49 11.90 -16.69 18.76
C GLN A 49 10.96 -16.35 19.92
N TRP A 50 11.45 -15.52 20.85
CA TRP A 50 10.65 -15.10 21.98
C TRP A 50 9.46 -14.29 21.47
N HIS A 51 8.29 -14.49 22.06
CA HIS A 51 7.08 -13.75 21.68
C HIS A 51 6.09 -13.77 22.83
N PHE A 52 5.09 -12.90 22.75
CA PHE A 52 3.91 -13.03 23.57
C PHE A 52 2.87 -13.92 22.88
N ALA A 53 2.24 -14.77 23.68
CA ALA A 53 1.08 -15.56 23.28
C ALA A 53 -0.11 -15.20 24.17
N HIS A 54 -1.33 -15.25 23.64
CA HIS A 54 -2.53 -15.06 24.47
C HIS A 54 -2.65 -16.17 25.51
N ALA A 55 -3.01 -15.81 26.75
CA ALA A 55 -3.37 -16.80 27.76
C ALA A 55 -4.73 -17.42 27.38
N SER A 56 -4.71 -18.59 26.75
CA SER A 56 -5.95 -19.27 26.29
C SER A 56 -6.96 -19.42 27.42
N ARG A 57 -8.10 -18.74 27.31
CA ARG A 57 -9.38 -19.19 27.86
C ARG A 57 -10.50 -18.78 26.92
N LYS A 58 -11.42 -19.72 26.70
CA LYS A 58 -12.81 -19.45 26.31
C LYS A 58 -13.42 -18.51 27.35
N VAL A 59 -13.10 -17.22 27.28
CA VAL A 59 -13.91 -16.20 27.94
C VAL A 59 -15.06 -15.97 26.98
N GLU A 60 -16.30 -16.03 27.47
CA GLU A 60 -17.46 -15.69 26.65
C GLU A 60 -17.25 -14.26 26.11
N GLY A 61 -17.14 -14.15 24.78
CA GLY A 61 -16.76 -12.91 24.07
C GLY A 61 -15.39 -12.92 23.39
N THR A 62 -14.48 -13.87 23.70
CA THR A 62 -13.13 -13.95 23.10
C THR A 62 -12.99 -15.12 22.12
N ASN A 63 -13.95 -15.27 21.21
CA ASN A 63 -13.90 -16.26 20.14
C ASN A 63 -13.71 -15.55 18.79
N LYS A 64 -12.46 -15.22 18.49
CA LYS A 64 -11.87 -15.06 17.15
C LYS A 64 -10.38 -14.94 17.36
N GLU A 65 -9.61 -15.59 16.50
CA GLU A 65 -8.18 -15.36 16.36
C GLU A 65 -7.96 -13.84 16.40
N CYS A 66 -7.07 -13.35 17.27
CA CYS A 66 -6.83 -11.91 17.38
C CYS A 66 -6.00 -11.48 16.16
N ASP A 67 -6.65 -11.45 15.00
CA ASP A 67 -6.05 -11.33 13.67
C ASP A 67 -5.21 -10.06 13.52
N PHE A 68 -5.52 -9.05 14.33
CA PHE A 68 -4.88 -7.74 14.32
C PHE A 68 -3.75 -7.60 15.35
N SER A 69 -3.56 -8.59 16.24
CA SER A 69 -2.68 -8.46 17.40
C SER A 69 -1.24 -8.11 17.03
N PHE A 70 -0.72 -8.70 15.96
CA PHE A 70 0.62 -8.39 15.47
C PHE A 70 0.76 -6.91 15.06
N PHE A 71 0.01 -6.47 14.03
CA PHE A 71 0.18 -5.12 13.48
C PHE A 71 -0.16 -4.04 14.49
N VAL A 72 -1.19 -4.25 15.32
CA VAL A 72 -1.54 -3.32 16.39
C VAL A 72 -0.38 -3.20 17.38
N SER A 73 0.22 -4.31 17.82
CA SER A 73 1.35 -4.25 18.74
C SER A 73 2.59 -3.56 18.17
N VAL A 74 2.92 -3.83 16.90
CA VAL A 74 4.05 -3.17 16.20
C VAL A 74 3.79 -1.68 16.07
N ARG A 75 2.59 -1.28 15.63
CA ARG A 75 2.20 0.12 15.49
C ARG A 75 2.24 0.88 16.82
N MET A 76 1.74 0.26 17.90
CA MET A 76 1.75 0.88 19.22
C MET A 76 3.17 1.06 19.75
N MET A 77 4.02 0.05 19.61
CA MET A 77 5.43 0.18 19.96
C MET A 77 6.14 1.23 19.09
N ALA A 78 5.85 1.28 17.79
CA ALA A 78 6.46 2.25 16.88
C ALA A 78 6.18 3.71 17.28
N ARG A 79 4.94 4.01 17.71
CA ARG A 79 4.60 5.33 18.28
C ARG A 79 5.47 5.66 19.50
N GLN A 80 5.58 4.72 20.44
CA GLN A 80 6.38 4.91 21.66
C GLN A 80 7.87 5.10 21.31
N VAL A 81 8.42 4.34 20.36
CA VAL A 81 9.81 4.49 19.92
C VAL A 81 10.07 5.86 19.32
N ILE A 82 9.18 6.37 18.47
CA ILE A 82 9.35 7.71 17.87
C ILE A 82 9.30 8.81 18.94
N GLU A 83 8.41 8.70 19.92
CA GLU A 83 8.32 9.61 21.06
C GLU A 83 9.61 9.68 21.88
N THR A 84 10.44 8.61 21.90
CA THR A 84 11.75 8.64 22.57
C THR A 84 12.83 9.45 21.86
N GLY A 85 12.55 10.01 20.66
CA GLY A 85 13.47 10.89 19.95
C GLY A 85 14.47 10.17 19.03
N ILE A 86 14.00 9.19 18.26
CA ILE A 86 14.84 8.54 17.24
C ILE A 86 14.99 9.42 15.98
N SER A 87 16.14 9.30 15.31
CA SER A 87 16.34 9.93 14.00
C SER A 87 15.72 9.10 12.89
N ILE A 88 15.03 9.71 11.95
CA ILE A 88 14.34 9.02 10.85
C ILE A 88 14.96 9.43 9.52
N VAL A 89 15.47 8.46 8.76
CA VAL A 89 15.94 8.65 7.38
C VAL A 89 14.71 8.73 6.46
N LEU A 90 14.62 9.81 5.69
CA LEU A 90 13.56 10.08 4.74
C LEU A 90 13.99 9.73 3.31
N PRO A 91 13.09 9.15 2.50
CA PRO A 91 13.37 8.86 1.11
C PRO A 91 13.52 10.14 0.29
N GLU A 92 14.28 10.06 -0.79
CA GLU A 92 14.21 11.04 -1.86
C GLU A 92 12.80 11.03 -2.47
N TYR A 93 12.25 12.21 -2.75
CA TYR A 93 10.96 12.35 -3.40
C TYR A 93 11.11 12.91 -4.80
N ARG A 94 10.92 12.06 -5.81
CA ARG A 94 10.84 12.45 -7.23
C ARG A 94 9.45 12.22 -7.77
N SER A 95 9.07 13.01 -8.76
CA SER A 95 7.83 12.83 -9.51
C SER A 95 8.06 13.20 -10.97
N SER A 96 7.15 12.77 -11.83
CA SER A 96 7.25 13.01 -13.27
C SER A 96 5.89 13.35 -13.86
N LEU A 97 5.90 14.25 -14.83
CA LEU A 97 4.73 14.62 -15.62
C LEU A 97 4.89 14.05 -17.02
N THR A 98 3.80 13.53 -17.58
CA THR A 98 3.78 13.05 -18.97
C THR A 98 2.72 13.78 -19.78
N LYS A 99 3.03 14.03 -21.06
CA LYS A 99 2.09 14.64 -22.01
C LYS A 99 2.27 14.05 -23.40
N GLN A 100 1.18 13.55 -23.98
CA GLN A 100 1.14 13.11 -25.37
C GLN A 100 0.86 14.31 -26.28
N SER A 101 1.66 14.48 -27.33
CA SER A 101 1.42 15.51 -28.34
C SER A 101 2.06 15.16 -29.67
N LYS A 102 1.33 15.39 -30.78
CA LYS A 102 1.82 15.17 -32.16
C LYS A 102 2.49 13.79 -32.36
N GLY A 103 1.90 12.74 -31.78
CA GLY A 103 2.39 11.35 -31.89
C GLY A 103 3.61 11.02 -31.03
N LYS A 104 4.06 11.92 -30.15
CA LYS A 104 5.20 11.72 -29.24
C LYS A 104 4.77 11.89 -27.78
N CYS A 105 5.29 11.02 -26.90
CA CYS A 105 5.18 11.17 -25.46
C CYS A 105 6.33 12.01 -24.92
N PHE A 106 6.02 13.03 -24.12
CA PHE A 106 6.98 13.88 -23.44
C PHE A 106 6.91 13.63 -21.95
N THR A 107 8.07 13.51 -21.32
CA THR A 107 8.20 13.35 -19.87
C THR A 107 9.04 14.49 -19.30
N GLU A 108 8.64 15.01 -18.14
CA GLU A 108 9.40 15.96 -17.34
C GLU A 108 9.50 15.45 -15.91
N ASP A 109 10.72 15.13 -15.46
CA ASP A 109 10.99 14.71 -14.10
C ASP A 109 11.34 15.92 -13.23
N PHE A 110 11.00 15.87 -11.95
CA PHE A 110 11.37 16.89 -10.97
C PHE A 110 11.61 16.29 -9.59
N LEU A 111 12.54 16.91 -8.85
CA LEU A 111 12.94 16.50 -7.51
C LEU A 111 12.23 17.38 -6.49
N VAL A 112 11.39 16.77 -5.65
CA VAL A 112 10.62 17.45 -4.59
C VAL A 112 11.43 17.56 -3.30
N ALA A 113 12.18 16.53 -2.96
CA ALA A 113 13.05 16.50 -1.79
C ALA A 113 14.22 15.53 -2.00
N LYS A 114 15.42 15.91 -1.56
CA LYS A 114 16.54 14.98 -1.42
C LYS A 114 16.30 14.06 -0.23
N SER A 115 16.90 12.86 -0.25
CA SER A 115 16.98 12.04 0.95
C SER A 115 17.70 12.82 2.06
N SER A 116 17.21 12.69 3.28
CA SER A 116 17.70 13.43 4.45
C SER A 116 17.35 12.67 5.72
N THR A 117 18.02 13.00 6.84
CA THR A 117 17.68 12.47 8.16
C THR A 117 17.07 13.58 9.00
N ILE A 118 15.96 13.29 9.67
CA ILE A 118 15.28 14.24 10.56
C ILE A 118 15.28 13.74 12.00
N LEU A 119 15.14 14.69 12.92
CA LEU A 119 14.71 14.48 14.29
C LEU A 119 13.39 15.24 14.47
N LEU A 120 12.43 14.65 15.17
CA LEU A 120 11.15 15.31 15.45
C LEU A 120 11.22 16.00 16.81
N ASP A 121 10.83 17.28 16.84
CA ASP A 121 10.61 18.03 18.07
C ASP A 121 9.12 18.01 18.43
N ASN A 122 8.79 18.16 19.72
CA ASN A 122 7.41 18.26 20.24
C ASN A 122 6.51 17.12 19.71
N VAL A 123 6.89 15.89 20.02
CA VAL A 123 6.22 14.69 19.49
C VAL A 123 4.96 14.37 20.30
N ASP A 124 3.81 14.38 19.62
CA ASP A 124 2.53 13.92 20.10
C ASP A 124 2.12 12.62 19.38
N LYS A 125 1.56 11.67 20.11
CA LYS A 125 1.06 10.38 19.58
C LYS A 125 -0.46 10.32 19.62
N GLU A 126 -1.07 9.64 18.65
CA GLU A 126 -2.53 9.47 18.58
C GLU A 126 -3.31 10.78 18.63
N VAL A 127 -2.85 11.77 17.88
CA VAL A 127 -3.42 13.12 17.86
C VAL A 127 -4.32 13.32 16.65
N LEU A 128 -5.33 14.17 16.81
CA LEU A 128 -6.18 14.61 15.71
C LEU A 128 -5.40 15.59 14.82
N PHE A 129 -5.15 15.19 13.57
CA PHE A 129 -4.68 16.08 12.52
C PHE A 129 -5.80 16.30 11.52
N GLU A 130 -6.30 17.53 11.49
CA GLU A 130 -7.45 17.94 10.69
C GLU A 130 -8.71 17.08 11.00
N LYS A 131 -8.98 16.06 10.18
CA LYS A 131 -10.16 15.19 10.29
C LYS A 131 -9.80 13.72 10.56
N CYS A 132 -8.53 13.43 10.83
CA CYS A 132 -8.04 12.07 11.00
C CYS A 132 -7.14 11.93 12.24
N ILE A 133 -7.27 10.83 12.97
CA ILE A 133 -6.33 10.48 14.04
C ILE A 133 -5.07 9.88 13.42
N VAL A 134 -3.96 10.59 13.54
CA VAL A 134 -2.65 10.17 13.02
C VAL A 134 -1.84 9.45 14.09
N ASP A 135 -0.76 8.79 13.68
CA ASP A 135 0.04 8.01 14.62
C ASP A 135 1.02 8.86 15.40
N VAL A 136 1.73 9.74 14.70
CA VAL A 136 2.64 10.70 15.31
C VAL A 136 2.49 12.05 14.60
N MET A 137 2.50 13.12 15.39
CA MET A 137 2.71 14.49 14.92
C MET A 137 3.91 15.06 15.67
N GLY A 138 4.80 15.73 14.96
CA GLY A 138 5.88 16.50 15.56
C GLY A 138 6.23 17.69 14.69
N ARG A 139 7.42 18.23 14.89
CA ARG A 139 7.96 19.33 14.08
C ARG A 139 9.32 18.99 13.51
N VAL A 140 9.55 19.47 12.28
CA VAL A 140 10.87 19.57 11.66
C VAL A 140 11.09 21.04 11.35
N SER A 141 11.90 21.72 12.15
CA SER A 141 11.98 23.19 12.14
C SER A 141 10.56 23.80 12.35
N GLU A 142 10.12 24.70 11.48
CA GLU A 142 8.80 25.36 11.57
C GLU A 142 7.65 24.52 11.00
N PHE A 143 7.92 23.38 10.35
CA PHE A 143 6.90 22.59 9.67
C PHE A 143 6.31 21.53 10.59
N ILE A 144 4.99 21.37 10.53
CA ILE A 144 4.32 20.22 11.12
C ILE A 144 4.73 18.96 10.34
N PHE A 145 5.09 17.89 11.03
CA PHE A 145 5.45 16.64 10.41
C PHE A 145 4.56 15.53 10.95
N VAL A 146 3.82 14.89 10.06
CA VAL A 146 2.86 13.83 10.38
C VAL A 146 3.42 12.50 9.90
N ILE A 147 3.40 11.49 10.76
CA ILE A 147 3.68 10.11 10.41
C ILE A 147 2.39 9.30 10.59
N TYR A 148 2.05 8.52 9.57
CA TYR A 148 0.93 7.60 9.59
C TYR A 148 1.40 6.19 9.28
N PHE A 149 1.06 5.23 10.14
CA PHE A 149 1.39 3.83 9.96
C PHE A 149 0.27 3.11 9.21
N THR A 150 0.61 2.52 8.07
CA THR A 150 -0.28 1.63 7.31
C THR A 150 0.02 0.17 7.61
N HIS A 151 -1.00 -0.67 7.51
CA HIS A 151 -0.92 -2.12 7.53
C HIS A 151 -2.14 -2.68 6.78
N PRO A 152 -2.22 -3.99 6.47
CA PRO A 152 -3.30 -4.54 5.62
C PRO A 152 -4.74 -4.19 6.04
N ASN A 153 -4.93 -3.88 7.32
CA ASN A 153 -6.23 -3.60 7.93
C ASN A 153 -6.40 -2.12 8.35
N ARG A 154 -5.46 -1.25 7.94
CA ARG A 154 -5.46 0.19 8.19
C ARG A 154 -4.84 0.90 6.97
N PRO A 155 -5.63 1.17 5.92
CA PRO A 155 -5.15 1.88 4.75
C PRO A 155 -4.88 3.37 5.08
N LEU A 156 -4.19 4.04 4.16
CA LEU A 156 -3.96 5.48 4.22
C LEU A 156 -5.28 6.25 4.00
N PRO A 157 -5.68 7.13 4.93
CA PRO A 157 -6.88 7.98 4.81
C PRO A 157 -6.73 9.01 3.69
N SER A 158 -7.80 9.28 2.93
CA SER A 158 -7.75 10.25 1.83
C SER A 158 -7.55 11.69 2.30
N GLU A 159 -7.91 12.00 3.55
CA GLU A 159 -7.72 13.29 4.20
C GLU A 159 -6.23 13.69 4.23
N LEU A 160 -5.32 12.71 4.30
CA LEU A 160 -3.88 12.95 4.37
C LEU A 160 -3.23 13.24 3.02
N LEU A 161 -3.91 12.94 1.91
CA LEU A 161 -3.39 13.18 0.56
C LEU A 161 -3.37 14.68 0.22
N THR A 162 -4.34 15.42 0.75
CA THR A 162 -4.52 16.86 0.46
C THR A 162 -4.86 17.62 1.74
N PRO A 163 -3.91 17.75 2.68
CA PRO A 163 -4.14 18.49 3.91
C PRO A 163 -4.46 19.96 3.60
N HIS A 164 -5.32 20.55 4.43
CA HIS A 164 -5.66 21.98 4.37
C HIS A 164 -4.46 22.82 4.79
N ASN A 165 -3.73 22.40 5.84
CA ASN A 165 -2.49 23.02 6.21
C ASN A 165 -1.40 22.67 5.19
N ARG A 166 -0.89 23.67 4.48
CA ARG A 166 0.17 23.48 3.46
C ARG A 166 1.58 23.55 4.04
N GLN A 167 1.74 23.95 5.29
CA GLN A 167 3.02 23.95 6.02
C GLN A 167 3.19 22.66 6.83
N CYS A 168 2.92 21.53 6.18
CA CYS A 168 3.18 20.21 6.77
C CYS A 168 3.83 19.25 5.79
N GLY A 169 4.59 18.29 6.31
CA GLY A 169 4.96 17.06 5.62
C GLY A 169 4.12 15.90 6.17
N VAL A 170 3.70 14.99 5.28
CA VAL A 170 3.01 13.76 5.68
C VAL A 170 3.78 12.57 5.11
N LEU A 171 4.21 11.69 6.01
CA LEU A 171 4.97 10.48 5.70
C LEU A 171 4.13 9.25 6.07
N GLU A 172 3.93 8.36 5.11
CA GLU A 172 3.45 7.00 5.37
C GLU A 172 4.66 6.13 5.72
N ILE A 173 4.53 5.33 6.78
CA ILE A 173 5.44 4.23 7.07
C ILE A 173 4.63 2.94 7.03
N LYS A 174 4.91 2.11 6.03
CA LYS A 174 4.24 0.81 5.84
C LYS A 174 4.72 -0.16 6.90
N LEU A 175 3.79 -0.84 7.57
CA LEU A 175 4.12 -1.90 8.53
C LEU A 175 3.78 -3.29 7.97
N ASP A 176 3.19 -3.37 6.79
CA ASP A 176 2.65 -4.58 6.15
C ASP A 176 3.64 -5.73 6.07
N ASP A 177 4.92 -5.42 5.81
CA ASP A 177 5.97 -6.42 5.68
C ASP A 177 6.80 -6.59 6.96
N THR A 178 6.43 -5.99 8.08
CA THR A 178 7.25 -6.07 9.31
C THR A 178 7.35 -7.47 9.92
N HIS A 179 6.59 -8.45 9.41
CA HIS A 179 6.67 -9.84 9.85
C HIS A 179 8.08 -10.43 9.78
N HIS A 180 8.82 -10.14 8.71
CA HIS A 180 10.16 -10.72 8.53
C HIS A 180 11.13 -10.28 9.65
N LEU A 181 10.94 -9.08 10.22
CA LEU A 181 11.74 -8.56 11.35
C LEU A 181 11.65 -9.46 12.59
N PHE A 182 10.52 -10.15 12.76
CA PHE A 182 10.21 -10.95 13.96
C PHE A 182 10.21 -12.46 13.67
N THR A 183 10.51 -12.88 12.43
CA THR A 183 10.59 -14.28 12.06
C THR A 183 12.03 -14.71 11.78
N ARG A 184 12.53 -15.64 12.59
CA ARG A 184 13.78 -16.40 12.42
C ARG A 184 15.04 -15.55 12.28
N ASP A 185 15.70 -15.32 13.42
CA ASP A 185 17.15 -15.45 13.46
C ASP A 185 17.60 -15.95 14.84
N LYS A 186 18.35 -17.06 14.84
CA LYS A 186 19.07 -17.57 16.03
C LYS A 186 20.38 -16.77 16.28
N VAL A 187 20.79 -15.96 15.30
CA VAL A 187 22.20 -15.58 15.10
C VAL A 187 22.58 -14.25 15.76
N SER A 188 21.63 -13.48 16.27
CA SER A 188 21.98 -12.31 17.07
C SER A 188 20.96 -12.12 18.16
N GLY A 189 21.40 -12.07 19.42
CA GLY A 189 20.59 -11.76 20.60
C GLY A 189 19.98 -10.35 20.60
N THR A 190 19.78 -9.76 19.42
CA THR A 190 19.15 -8.48 19.17
C THR A 190 17.67 -8.56 19.54
N ARG A 191 17.20 -7.61 20.35
CA ARG A 191 15.81 -7.55 20.82
C ARG A 191 14.88 -7.21 19.68
N GLN A 192 13.59 -7.56 19.81
CA GLN A 192 12.59 -7.22 18.79
C GLN A 192 12.42 -5.70 18.68
N LEU A 193 12.54 -5.00 19.81
CA LEU A 193 12.55 -3.55 19.88
C LEU A 193 13.67 -2.93 19.05
N ASP A 194 14.89 -3.49 19.11
CA ASP A 194 16.03 -2.97 18.36
C ASP A 194 15.81 -3.13 16.84
N ARG A 195 15.21 -4.25 16.42
CA ARG A 195 14.86 -4.48 15.00
C ARG A 195 13.79 -3.51 14.51
N LEU A 196 12.75 -3.28 15.30
CA LEU A 196 11.72 -2.29 14.95
C LEU A 196 12.31 -0.88 14.93
N LYS A 197 13.18 -0.55 15.87
CA LYS A 197 13.86 0.75 15.92
C LYS A 197 14.70 0.96 14.66
N ASP A 198 15.54 0.00 14.29
CA ASP A 198 16.33 0.06 13.06
C ASP A 198 15.45 0.23 11.82
N TYR A 199 14.35 -0.54 11.72
CA TYR A 199 13.37 -0.40 10.64
C TYR A 199 12.79 1.02 10.54
N LEU A 200 12.29 1.56 11.65
CA LEU A 200 11.73 2.91 11.70
C LEU A 200 12.77 3.98 11.34
N GLN A 201 14.03 3.80 11.76
CA GLN A 201 15.11 4.74 11.48
C GLN A 201 15.58 4.67 10.03
N ASN A 202 15.85 3.46 9.51
CA ASN A 202 16.74 3.27 8.37
C ASN A 202 16.07 2.62 7.15
N ASP A 203 14.94 1.92 7.31
CA ASP A 203 14.32 1.23 6.18
C ASP A 203 13.63 2.20 5.21
N ILE A 204 14.29 2.56 4.11
CA ILE A 204 13.77 3.57 3.17
C ILE A 204 12.56 3.05 2.39
N GLU A 205 12.51 1.75 2.09
CA GLU A 205 11.48 1.14 1.24
C GLU A 205 10.07 1.17 1.86
N SER A 206 9.98 1.11 3.19
CA SER A 206 8.72 1.27 3.90
C SER A 206 8.18 2.70 3.94
N LYS A 207 9.01 3.70 3.62
CA LYS A 207 8.69 5.12 3.80
C LYS A 207 8.21 5.73 2.49
N VAL A 208 7.06 6.38 2.51
CA VAL A 208 6.47 7.03 1.33
C VAL A 208 6.01 8.43 1.68
N TRP A 209 6.42 9.42 0.88
CA TRP A 209 5.87 10.76 0.97
C TRP A 209 4.43 10.76 0.48
N VAL A 210 3.51 11.08 1.39
CA VAL A 210 2.08 11.25 1.08
C VAL A 210 1.81 12.69 0.64
N PHE A 211 2.39 13.64 1.37
CA PHE A 211 2.29 15.05 1.08
C PHE A 211 3.61 15.74 1.44
N HIS A 212 4.06 16.65 0.58
CA HIS A 212 5.26 17.45 0.81
C HIS A 212 4.96 18.92 0.44
N PRO A 213 5.32 19.91 1.30
CA PRO A 213 4.88 21.30 1.13
C PRO A 213 5.39 21.94 -0.17
N ARG A 214 6.56 21.50 -0.65
CA ARG A 214 7.15 21.94 -1.94
C ARG A 214 6.53 21.32 -3.20
N TYR A 215 5.68 20.30 -3.09
CA TYR A 215 5.26 19.50 -4.25
C TYR A 215 4.56 20.36 -5.30
N THR A 216 3.50 21.09 -4.90
CA THR A 216 2.64 21.85 -5.83
C THR A 216 3.42 22.90 -6.62
N GLN A 217 4.34 23.61 -5.98
CA GLN A 217 5.17 24.61 -6.66
C GLN A 217 6.07 23.94 -7.73
N LEU A 218 6.78 22.88 -7.35
CA LEU A 218 7.71 22.20 -8.25
C LEU A 218 7.00 21.47 -9.40
N GLU A 219 5.80 20.96 -9.14
CA GLU A 219 4.93 20.39 -10.18
C GLU A 219 4.53 21.47 -11.20
N GLN A 220 4.14 22.66 -10.75
CA GLN A 220 3.79 23.77 -11.64
C GLN A 220 4.97 24.21 -12.52
N GLU A 221 6.16 24.36 -11.93
CA GLU A 221 7.37 24.68 -12.68
C GLU A 221 7.73 23.59 -13.71
N ALA A 222 7.57 22.31 -13.33
CA ALA A 222 7.75 21.17 -14.24
C ALA A 222 6.74 21.19 -15.39
N ARG A 223 5.48 21.55 -15.10
CA ARG A 223 4.40 21.65 -16.09
C ARG A 223 4.70 22.71 -17.15
N GLU A 224 5.25 23.85 -16.74
CA GLU A 224 5.69 24.92 -17.65
C GLU A 224 6.86 24.49 -18.53
N ARG A 225 7.88 23.83 -17.94
CA ARG A 225 8.98 23.24 -18.72
C ARG A 225 8.49 22.20 -19.73
N LEU A 226 7.55 21.34 -19.34
CA LEU A 226 6.94 20.35 -20.21
C LEU A 226 6.13 20.99 -21.34
N SER A 227 5.35 22.04 -21.05
CA SER A 227 4.59 22.75 -22.10
C SER A 227 5.53 23.40 -23.12
N LEU A 228 6.65 23.97 -22.67
CA LEU A 228 7.67 24.53 -23.55
C LEU A 228 8.29 23.45 -24.44
N LYS A 229 8.66 22.28 -23.87
CA LYS A 229 9.17 21.13 -24.64
C LYS A 229 8.20 20.68 -25.73
N VAL A 230 6.92 20.57 -25.39
CA VAL A 230 5.86 20.18 -26.34
C VAL A 230 5.66 21.23 -27.43
N SER A 231 5.65 22.52 -27.07
CA SER A 231 5.43 23.61 -28.04
C SER A 231 6.53 23.70 -29.10
N ARG A 232 7.78 23.43 -28.71
CA ARG A 232 8.97 23.46 -29.59
C ARG A 232 9.06 22.23 -30.51
N TYR A 233 8.25 21.21 -30.30
CA TYR A 233 8.31 19.99 -31.11
C TYR A 233 7.55 20.16 -32.43
N THR A 234 8.28 20.01 -33.52
CA THR A 234 7.75 19.80 -34.87
C THR A 234 7.85 18.31 -35.22
N PRO A 235 6.74 17.64 -35.57
CA PRO A 235 6.79 16.25 -35.98
C PRO A 235 7.58 16.13 -37.28
N THR A 236 8.43 15.12 -37.37
CA THR A 236 9.10 14.77 -38.62
C THR A 236 8.05 14.47 -39.69
N PRO A 237 8.18 15.00 -40.91
CA PRO A 237 7.28 14.66 -42.00
C PRO A 237 7.28 13.14 -42.17
N THR A 238 6.10 12.53 -42.14
CA THR A 238 5.95 11.13 -42.52
C THR A 238 6.46 10.99 -43.95
N PRO A 239 7.37 10.05 -44.28
CA PRO A 239 7.73 9.80 -45.66
C PRO A 239 6.44 9.48 -46.43
N SER A 240 6.09 10.32 -47.39
CA SER A 240 5.01 10.00 -48.33
C SER A 240 5.42 8.71 -49.03
N PHE A 241 4.73 7.61 -48.76
CA PHE A 241 4.81 6.44 -49.63
C PHE A 241 4.46 6.93 -51.04
N ARG A 242 5.45 6.96 -51.93
CA ARG A 242 5.19 7.17 -53.36
C ARG A 242 4.29 6.02 -53.78
N ASN A 243 3.11 6.34 -54.29
CA ASN A 243 2.27 5.42 -55.03
C ASN A 243 3.02 5.05 -56.33
N ASP A 244 3.97 4.12 -56.25
CA ASP A 244 4.38 3.38 -57.44
C ASP A 244 3.28 2.36 -57.71
N GLN A 245 2.33 2.76 -58.57
CA GLN A 245 1.36 1.85 -59.16
C GLN A 245 2.11 0.70 -59.87
N PRO A 246 1.82 -0.57 -59.56
CA PRO A 246 2.33 -1.68 -60.36
C PRO A 246 1.72 -1.57 -61.76
N ARG A 247 2.58 -1.39 -62.77
CA ARG A 247 2.18 -1.46 -64.18
C ARG A 247 1.55 -2.83 -64.46
N HIS A 248 0.31 -2.81 -64.96
CA HIS A 248 -0.39 -3.95 -65.52
C HIS A 248 0.51 -4.76 -66.46
N ARG A 249 0.70 -6.05 -66.17
CA ARG A 249 1.16 -7.03 -67.15
C ARG A 249 0.09 -8.10 -67.29
N ASN A 250 -0.39 -8.27 -68.53
CA ASN A 250 -1.51 -9.11 -68.93
C ASN A 250 -1.45 -10.57 -68.41
N PRO A 251 -2.61 -11.18 -68.09
CA PRO A 251 -2.68 -12.59 -67.77
C PRO A 251 -2.61 -13.43 -69.06
N ARG A 252 -1.67 -14.37 -69.13
CA ARG A 252 -1.75 -15.48 -70.08
C ARG A 252 -2.04 -16.75 -69.29
N ASN A 253 -3.16 -17.37 -69.66
CA ASN A 253 -3.64 -18.66 -69.20
C ASN A 253 -2.55 -19.73 -69.34
N PHE A 254 -2.36 -20.52 -68.28
CA PHE A 254 -1.96 -21.90 -68.42
C PHE A 254 -2.72 -22.73 -67.39
N GLU A 255 -3.62 -23.55 -67.91
CA GLU A 255 -4.36 -24.59 -67.19
C GLU A 255 -3.38 -25.62 -66.62
N LEU A 256 -3.72 -26.25 -65.49
CA LEU A 256 -3.68 -27.71 -65.34
C LEU A 256 -4.25 -28.18 -63.99
N ARG A 257 -5.38 -28.88 -64.12
CA ARG A 257 -5.86 -30.06 -63.38
C ARG A 257 -6.16 -29.94 -61.88
N LEU A 258 -7.47 -29.88 -61.61
CA LEU A 258 -8.08 -30.48 -60.43
C LEU A 258 -7.82 -32.00 -60.40
N SER A 259 -7.19 -32.46 -59.32
CA SER A 259 -7.59 -33.72 -58.67
C SER A 259 -7.20 -33.67 -57.20
N ASN A 260 -8.22 -33.87 -56.37
CA ASN A 260 -8.26 -34.00 -54.91
C ASN A 260 -6.99 -34.56 -54.23
N SER A 261 -6.57 -33.94 -53.13
CA SER A 261 -6.84 -34.44 -51.76
C SER A 261 -6.00 -33.70 -50.73
N TRP A 262 -6.51 -33.66 -49.49
CA TRP A 262 -5.94 -33.13 -48.23
C TRP A 262 -6.33 -31.69 -47.84
N GLN A 263 -7.39 -31.62 -47.04
CA GLN A 263 -7.79 -30.49 -46.21
C GLN A 263 -7.02 -30.52 -44.87
N PRO A 264 -6.45 -29.40 -44.39
CA PRO A 264 -6.18 -29.19 -42.98
C PRO A 264 -7.42 -28.56 -42.32
N THR A 265 -8.02 -29.26 -41.38
CA THR A 265 -9.11 -28.75 -40.53
C THR A 265 -8.57 -27.67 -39.59
N THR A 266 -8.93 -26.42 -39.84
CA THR A 266 -8.92 -25.37 -38.82
C THR A 266 -10.34 -24.85 -38.65
N LYS A 267 -11.02 -25.39 -37.64
CA LYS A 267 -12.31 -24.88 -37.15
C LYS A 267 -12.10 -23.43 -36.71
N ILE A 268 -12.66 -22.50 -37.47
CA ILE A 268 -12.97 -21.15 -37.00
C ILE A 268 -14.16 -21.30 -36.04
N THR A 269 -13.87 -21.38 -34.75
CA THR A 269 -14.91 -21.29 -33.72
C THR A 269 -15.29 -19.83 -33.57
N GLN A 270 -16.47 -19.45 -34.06
CA GLN A 270 -17.10 -18.18 -33.72
C GLN A 270 -17.32 -18.13 -32.21
N LEU A 271 -16.70 -17.17 -31.51
CA LEU A 271 -16.97 -16.93 -30.10
C LEU A 271 -18.37 -16.32 -29.97
N ALA A 272 -19.33 -17.13 -29.52
CA ALA A 272 -20.68 -16.67 -29.20
C ALA A 272 -20.65 -15.62 -28.08
N SER A 273 -21.41 -14.53 -28.25
CA SER A 273 -21.60 -13.51 -27.22
C SER A 273 -22.27 -14.11 -25.98
N ALA A 274 -21.65 -13.98 -24.81
CA ALA A 274 -22.20 -14.47 -23.55
C ALA A 274 -23.59 -13.86 -23.26
N PRO A 275 -24.56 -14.65 -22.74
CA PRO A 275 -25.90 -14.16 -22.44
C PRO A 275 -25.89 -13.13 -21.31
N ARG A 276 -26.65 -12.05 -21.48
CA ARG A 276 -26.83 -11.01 -20.44
C ARG A 276 -27.70 -11.58 -19.32
N ARG A 277 -27.17 -11.61 -18.10
CA ARG A 277 -27.93 -12.02 -16.90
C ARG A 277 -27.90 -10.93 -15.84
N SER A 278 -29.01 -10.75 -15.14
CA SER A 278 -29.10 -9.83 -14.00
C SER A 278 -28.74 -10.58 -12.72
N ALA A 279 -27.79 -10.06 -11.95
CA ALA A 279 -27.32 -10.64 -10.69
C ALA A 279 -27.39 -9.59 -9.57
N LEU A 280 -27.66 -10.03 -8.34
CA LEU A 280 -27.70 -9.19 -7.15
C LEU A 280 -26.32 -9.21 -6.48
N PHE A 281 -25.82 -8.04 -6.08
CA PHE A 281 -24.54 -7.88 -5.41
C PHE A 281 -24.72 -7.19 -4.06
N GLU A 282 -23.87 -7.53 -3.11
CA GLU A 282 -23.72 -6.85 -1.83
C GLU A 282 -22.31 -6.27 -1.70
N CYS A 283 -22.21 -5.07 -1.13
CA CYS A 283 -20.93 -4.45 -0.81
C CYS A 283 -20.55 -4.84 0.60
N ILE A 284 -19.46 -5.58 0.75
CA ILE A 284 -18.98 -6.04 2.07
C ILE A 284 -18.60 -4.85 2.97
N MET A 285 -18.24 -3.69 2.39
CA MET A 285 -17.82 -2.49 3.13
C MET A 285 -18.98 -1.65 3.69
N CYS A 286 -20.09 -1.53 2.95
CA CYS A 286 -21.20 -0.65 3.34
C CYS A 286 -22.55 -1.36 3.45
N GLN A 287 -22.56 -2.69 3.26
CA GLN A 287 -23.73 -3.58 3.31
C GLN A 287 -24.86 -3.16 2.35
N CYS A 288 -24.56 -2.33 1.34
CA CYS A 288 -25.51 -1.94 0.32
C CYS A 288 -25.68 -3.09 -0.67
N GLN A 289 -26.92 -3.39 -1.06
CA GLN A 289 -27.24 -4.36 -2.09
C GLN A 289 -27.73 -3.67 -3.36
N TRP A 290 -27.32 -4.14 -4.54
CA TRP A 290 -27.74 -3.58 -5.84
C TRP A 290 -27.72 -4.62 -6.95
N GLN A 291 -28.46 -4.38 -8.03
CA GLN A 291 -28.57 -5.30 -9.16
C GLN A 291 -27.71 -4.83 -10.33
N VAL A 292 -27.04 -5.77 -11.01
CA VAL A 292 -26.13 -5.49 -12.14
C VAL A 292 -26.43 -6.45 -13.29
N THR A 293 -26.48 -5.94 -14.52
CA THR A 293 -26.61 -6.77 -15.73
C THR A 293 -25.22 -7.12 -16.27
N LEU A 294 -24.76 -8.35 -16.02
CA LEU A 294 -23.47 -8.83 -16.51
C LEU A 294 -23.49 -8.91 -18.06
N PRO A 295 -22.37 -8.58 -18.74
CA PRO A 295 -20.99 -8.48 -18.23
C PRO A 295 -20.55 -7.08 -17.73
N SER A 296 -21.46 -6.21 -17.28
CA SER A 296 -21.05 -4.92 -16.70
C SER A 296 -20.35 -5.05 -15.34
N LYS A 297 -19.53 -4.05 -15.00
CA LYS A 297 -18.71 -4.01 -13.78
C LYS A 297 -19.59 -3.69 -12.56
N PRO A 298 -19.64 -4.55 -11.51
CA PRO A 298 -20.53 -4.35 -10.37
C PRO A 298 -19.95 -3.33 -9.38
N ALA A 299 -19.97 -2.04 -9.72
CA ALA A 299 -19.56 -0.99 -8.80
C ALA A 299 -20.68 -0.66 -7.81
N CYS A 300 -20.35 -0.64 -6.52
CA CYS A 300 -21.30 -0.28 -5.47
C CYS A 300 -21.75 1.19 -5.62
N PRO A 301 -23.05 1.49 -5.55
CA PRO A 301 -23.55 2.85 -5.69
C PRO A 301 -23.20 3.77 -4.51
N LYS A 302 -22.83 3.23 -3.35
CA LYS A 302 -22.48 4.02 -2.15
C LYS A 302 -20.99 4.31 -2.02
N CYS A 303 -20.13 3.31 -2.23
CA CYS A 303 -18.69 3.47 -2.09
C CYS A 303 -17.96 3.64 -3.44
N HIS A 304 -18.69 3.60 -4.56
CA HIS A 304 -18.18 3.70 -5.94
C HIS A 304 -17.05 2.70 -6.27
N SER A 305 -16.90 1.65 -5.46
CA SER A 305 -15.92 0.58 -5.64
C SER A 305 -16.59 -0.71 -6.06
N HIS A 306 -15.92 -1.46 -6.92
CA HIS A 306 -16.32 -2.78 -7.40
C HIS A 306 -15.51 -3.90 -6.72
N LEU A 307 -14.46 -3.55 -5.97
CA LEU A 307 -13.54 -4.51 -5.35
C LEU A 307 -14.19 -5.29 -4.20
N TYR A 308 -15.26 -4.74 -3.61
CA TYR A 308 -15.97 -5.30 -2.47
C TYR A 308 -17.35 -5.84 -2.82
N ALA A 309 -17.64 -5.99 -4.12
CA ALA A 309 -18.90 -6.51 -4.60
C ALA A 309 -18.89 -8.04 -4.52
N SER A 310 -19.79 -8.62 -3.73
CA SER A 310 -20.03 -10.05 -3.63
C SER A 310 -21.36 -10.40 -4.30
N GLU A 311 -21.36 -11.33 -5.27
CA GLU A 311 -22.60 -11.80 -5.91
C GLU A 311 -23.40 -12.63 -4.89
N ILE A 312 -24.65 -12.23 -4.63
CA ILE A 312 -25.56 -12.98 -3.77
C ILE A 312 -26.22 -14.06 -4.63
N SER A 313 -25.84 -15.31 -4.42
CA SER A 313 -26.57 -16.45 -5.00
C SER A 313 -27.96 -16.55 -4.33
N PRO A 314 -29.06 -16.64 -5.10
CA PRO A 314 -30.35 -16.99 -4.50
C PRO A 314 -30.24 -18.39 -3.88
N ARG A 315 -30.74 -18.54 -2.65
CA ARG A 315 -30.93 -19.85 -2.02
C ARG A 315 -32.05 -20.62 -2.71
#